data_AF-A0A3D2CLQ8-F1
#
_entry.id   AF-A0A3D2CLQ8-F1
#
_cell.length_a   1.000
_cell.length_b   1.000
_cell.length_c   1.000
_cell.angle_alpha   90.00
_cell.angle_beta   90.00
_cell.angle_gamma   90.00
#
_symmetry.space_group_name_H-M   'P 1'
#
loop_
_entity.id
_entity.type
_entity.pdbx_description
1 polymer ?
#
loop_
_entity_poly.entity_id
_entity_poly.type
_entity_poly.pdbx_seq_one_letter_code
_entity_poly.pdbx_strand_id
1 'polypeptide(L)'
;MYFFRMLRKKLRKRRRLRAERRQLSKEEKKARKTQEKQLKAEKRYIMTEKREKALKERRRFFKAMPLLLLCSLFLLELAYLAMEGGDYLYQYSSSAPSDLQMILVTGKNKSTVQIPASLAWSEETDLPYFDMTAVANSTELQTFGDEKNVRYTNDTDQTAFFEDGKTVGVLNGEYVALSSAARFYNGRVYLPLEFLTLYTSGLNIGYSPEKSTLTISKTQDSEQSTKDHPVYNGLSITKFCLTEAAHPTVED
;
A
#
# COMPACT_ATOMS: atom_id res chain seq x y z
N MET A 1 107.18 48.16 27.08
CA MET A 1 105.94 48.63 27.76
C MET A 1 104.74 48.94 26.83
N TYR A 2 104.95 49.26 25.55
CA TYR A 2 103.87 49.67 24.60
C TYR A 2 102.91 48.55 24.15
N PHE A 3 103.44 47.33 23.94
CA PHE A 3 102.70 46.18 23.41
C PHE A 3 101.52 45.74 24.30
N PHE A 4 101.75 45.65 25.61
CA PHE A 4 100.72 45.28 26.59
C PHE A 4 99.56 46.29 26.65
N ARG A 5 99.85 47.58 26.46
CA ARG A 5 98.82 48.64 26.45
C ARG A 5 97.92 48.53 25.22
N MET A 6 98.50 48.20 24.06
CA MET A 6 97.76 47.94 22.82
C MET A 6 96.90 46.67 22.92
N LEU A 7 97.45 45.59 23.49
CA LEU A 7 96.74 44.32 23.69
C LEU A 7 95.51 44.52 24.61
N ARG A 8 95.66 45.29 25.69
CA ARG A 8 94.58 45.60 26.64
C ARG A 8 93.46 46.42 25.99
N LYS A 9 93.79 47.37 25.11
CA LYS A 9 92.79 48.11 24.30
C LYS A 9 92.03 47.19 23.34
N LYS A 10 92.73 46.29 22.65
CA LYS A 10 92.13 45.32 21.71
C LYS A 10 91.19 44.33 22.42
N LEU A 11 91.58 43.86 23.60
CA LEU A 11 90.76 43.01 24.48
C LEU A 11 89.50 43.72 24.97
N ARG A 12 89.60 44.99 25.40
CA ARG A 12 88.43 45.79 25.80
C ARG A 12 87.45 46.00 24.63
N LYS A 13 87.96 46.30 23.43
CA LYS A 13 87.12 46.45 22.22
C LYS A 13 86.40 45.15 21.86
N ARG A 14 87.09 44.00 21.92
CA ARG A 14 86.47 42.68 21.70
C ARG A 14 85.40 42.34 22.75
N ARG A 15 85.59 42.71 24.02
CA ARG A 15 84.58 42.49 25.07
C ARG A 15 83.33 43.34 24.85
N ARG A 16 83.47 44.61 24.43
CA ARG A 16 82.34 45.49 24.08
C ARG A 16 81.55 44.95 22.88
N LEU A 17 82.24 44.59 21.80
CA LEU A 17 81.60 43.97 20.62
C LEU A 17 80.84 42.68 20.96
N ARG A 18 81.37 41.84 21.87
CA ARG A 18 80.66 40.64 22.34
C ARG A 18 79.45 40.99 23.20
N ALA A 19 79.50 42.05 24.00
CA ALA A 19 78.37 42.51 24.79
C ALA A 19 77.25 43.09 23.91
N GLU A 20 77.61 43.92 22.92
CA GLU A 20 76.68 44.49 21.93
C GLU A 20 76.00 43.37 21.11
N ARG A 21 76.77 42.39 20.60
CA ARG A 21 76.18 41.23 19.90
C ARG A 21 75.24 40.40 20.78
N ARG A 22 75.53 40.29 22.08
CA ARG A 22 74.64 39.61 23.04
C ARG A 22 73.37 40.41 23.30
N GLN A 23 73.45 41.74 23.31
CA GLN A 23 72.27 42.61 23.44
C GLN A 23 71.40 42.52 22.19
N LEU A 24 72.00 42.67 21.00
CA LEU A 24 71.30 42.52 19.72
C LEU A 24 70.63 41.14 19.59
N SER A 25 71.34 40.05 19.94
CA SER A 25 70.74 38.71 19.92
C SER A 25 69.60 38.54 20.92
N LYS A 26 69.65 39.22 22.08
CA LYS A 26 68.55 39.22 23.05
C LYS A 26 67.35 40.01 22.53
N GLU A 27 67.59 41.14 21.88
CA GLU A 27 66.54 41.98 21.27
C GLU A 27 65.87 41.26 20.09
N GLU A 28 66.64 40.64 19.20
CA GLU A 28 66.10 39.81 18.11
C GLU A 28 65.28 38.64 18.64
N LYS A 29 65.75 37.96 19.68
CA LYS A 29 64.98 36.87 20.32
C LYS A 29 63.69 37.38 20.97
N LYS A 30 63.70 38.58 21.56
CA LYS A 30 62.49 39.21 22.10
C LYS A 30 61.53 39.58 20.97
N ALA A 31 62.01 40.22 19.91
CA ALA A 31 61.20 40.59 18.75
C ALA A 31 60.55 39.37 18.08
N ARG A 32 61.31 38.29 17.87
CA ARG A 32 60.78 37.02 17.33
C ARG A 32 59.71 36.41 18.24
N LYS A 33 59.93 36.40 19.56
CA LYS A 33 58.91 35.91 20.51
C LYS A 33 57.64 36.77 20.49
N THR A 34 57.76 38.09 20.32
CA THR A 34 56.61 38.98 20.21
C THR A 34 55.84 38.74 18.91
N GLN A 35 56.54 38.63 17.77
CA GLN A 35 55.92 38.29 16.48
C GLN A 35 55.24 36.92 16.51
N GLU A 36 55.86 35.90 17.10
CA GLU A 36 55.26 34.58 17.21
C GLU A 36 54.00 34.58 18.10
N LYS A 37 54.00 35.38 19.18
CA LYS A 37 52.82 35.59 20.02
C LYS A 37 51.70 36.30 19.26
N GLN A 38 52.03 37.34 18.48
CA GLN A 38 51.06 38.06 17.65
C GLN A 38 50.45 37.14 16.58
N LEU A 39 51.28 36.37 15.88
CA LEU A 39 50.81 35.40 14.88
C LEU A 39 49.91 34.31 15.50
N LYS A 40 50.25 33.83 16.70
CA LYS A 40 49.42 32.87 17.45
C LYS A 40 48.10 33.49 17.88
N ALA A 41 48.08 34.75 18.30
CA ALA A 41 46.87 35.47 18.67
C ALA A 41 45.96 35.70 17.45
N GLU A 42 46.53 36.11 16.32
CA GLU A 42 45.81 36.31 15.06
C GLU A 42 45.20 35.01 14.52
N LYS A 43 45.98 33.91 14.51
CA LYS A 43 45.45 32.58 14.14
C LYS A 43 44.31 32.13 15.05
N ARG A 44 44.40 32.40 16.36
CA ARG A 44 43.31 32.11 17.32
C ARG A 44 42.08 32.95 17.00
N TYR A 45 42.25 34.24 16.75
CA TYR A 45 41.17 35.16 16.39
C TYR A 45 40.45 34.73 15.10
N ILE A 46 41.19 34.40 14.04
CA ILE A 46 40.63 33.92 12.77
C ILE A 46 39.88 32.59 12.98
N MET A 47 40.43 31.67 13.78
CA MET A 47 39.75 30.42 14.11
C MET A 47 38.47 30.63 14.90
N THR A 48 38.46 31.55 15.87
CA THR A 48 37.26 31.88 16.64
C THR A 48 36.21 32.57 15.77
N GLU A 49 36.61 33.49 14.89
CA GLU A 49 35.69 34.17 13.99
C GLU A 49 35.05 33.21 12.98
N LYS A 50 35.84 32.29 12.40
CA LYS A 50 35.32 31.22 11.52
C LYS A 50 34.38 30.28 12.26
N ARG A 51 34.71 29.90 13.51
CA ARG A 51 33.83 29.08 14.35
C ARG A 51 32.53 29.80 14.69
N GLU A 52 32.58 31.09 15.01
CA GLU A 52 31.38 31.88 15.29
C GLU A 52 30.48 32.06 14.07
N LYS A 53 31.06 32.29 12.88
CA LYS A 53 30.31 32.34 11.62
C LYS A 53 29.62 31.00 11.33
N ALA A 54 30.34 29.89 11.44
CA ALA A 54 29.77 28.55 11.27
C ALA A 54 28.68 28.22 12.31
N LEU A 55 28.86 28.64 13.57
CA LEU A 55 27.85 28.48 14.62
C LEU A 55 26.61 29.35 14.38
N LYS A 56 26.78 30.57 13.87
CA LYS A 56 25.67 31.46 13.50
C LYS A 56 24.85 30.89 12.33
N GLU A 57 25.51 30.32 11.32
CA GLU A 57 24.83 29.65 10.21
C GLU A 57 24.08 28.40 10.70
N ARG A 58 24.73 27.52 11.47
CA ARG A 58 24.06 26.36 12.08
C ARG A 58 22.84 26.76 12.92
N ARG A 59 22.94 27.80 13.75
CA ARG A 59 21.78 28.28 14.54
C ARG A 59 20.60 28.75 13.67
N ARG A 60 20.83 29.28 12.46
CA ARG A 60 19.73 29.62 11.54
C ARG A 60 19.03 28.37 11.03
N PHE A 61 19.81 27.35 10.62
CA PHE A 61 19.26 26.07 10.19
C PHE A 61 18.50 25.38 11.33
N PHE A 62 19.06 25.31 12.54
CA PHE A 62 18.39 24.71 13.70
C PHE A 62 17.12 25.44 14.15
N LYS A 63 16.97 26.74 13.86
CA LYS A 63 15.74 27.48 14.15
C LYS A 63 14.61 27.16 13.17
N ALA A 64 14.93 26.89 11.90
CA ALA A 64 13.94 26.59 10.86
C ALA A 64 13.65 25.08 10.73
N MET A 65 14.60 24.22 11.13
CA MET A 65 14.49 22.77 11.04
C MET A 65 13.27 22.17 11.76
N PRO A 66 12.92 22.57 13.01
CA PRO A 66 11.75 22.00 13.69
C PRO A 66 10.43 22.40 13.00
N LEU A 67 10.35 23.62 12.44
CA LEU A 67 9.17 24.06 11.70
C LEU A 67 9.01 23.27 10.39
N LEU A 68 10.11 23.05 9.66
CA LEU A 68 10.08 22.23 8.43
C LEU A 68 9.71 20.78 8.73
N LEU A 69 10.21 20.21 9.83
CA LEU A 69 9.82 18.88 10.29
C LEU A 69 8.32 18.81 10.63
N LEU A 70 7.80 19.79 11.37
CA LEU A 70 6.36 19.87 11.66
C LEU A 70 5.52 20.03 10.39
N CYS A 71 5.94 20.87 9.43
CA CYS A 71 5.27 20.98 8.14
C CYS A 71 5.29 19.66 7.36
N SER A 72 6.41 18.92 7.39
CA SER A 72 6.47 17.61 6.71
C SER A 72 5.58 16.57 7.36
N LEU A 73 5.47 16.55 8.70
CA LEU A 73 4.55 15.66 9.42
C LEU A 73 3.09 16.03 9.14
N PHE A 74 2.77 17.32 9.12
CA PHE A 74 1.42 17.79 8.81
C PHE A 74 1.01 17.47 7.37
N LEU A 75 1.94 17.57 6.40
CA LEU A 75 1.68 17.15 5.03
C LEU A 75 1.50 15.63 4.90
N LEU A 76 2.22 14.84 5.71
CA LEU A 76 2.06 13.39 5.75
C LEU A 76 0.72 12.99 6.37
N GLU A 77 0.28 13.70 7.40
CA GLU A 77 -1.02 13.52 8.05
C GLU A 77 -2.17 13.93 7.11
N LEU A 78 -2.01 15.03 6.36
CA LEU A 78 -2.97 15.41 5.31
C LEU A 78 -2.99 14.40 4.15
N ALA A 79 -1.86 13.83 3.76
CA ALA A 79 -1.81 12.79 2.74
C ALA A 79 -2.50 11.50 3.23
N TYR A 80 -2.29 11.13 4.49
CA TYR A 80 -2.96 10.01 5.14
C TYR A 80 -4.48 10.24 5.23
N LEU A 81 -4.92 11.43 5.66
CA LEU A 81 -6.33 11.85 5.64
C LEU A 81 -6.93 11.95 4.24
N ALA A 82 -6.14 12.23 3.21
CA ALA A 82 -6.62 12.20 1.82
C ALA A 82 -6.76 10.78 1.28
N MET A 83 -5.94 9.84 1.76
CA MET A 83 -6.07 8.41 1.46
C MET A 83 -7.26 7.80 2.22
N GLU A 84 -7.36 7.99 3.53
CA GLU A 84 -8.54 7.54 4.31
C GLU A 84 -9.80 8.30 3.92
N GLY A 85 -9.73 9.62 3.76
CA GLY A 85 -10.85 10.46 3.36
C GLY A 85 -11.32 10.23 1.92
N GLY A 86 -10.43 9.73 1.06
CA GLY A 86 -10.78 9.23 -0.28
C GLY A 86 -11.66 7.99 -0.20
N ASP A 87 -11.34 7.06 0.71
CA ASP A 87 -12.18 5.89 1.00
C ASP A 87 -13.49 6.27 1.70
N TYR A 88 -13.49 7.24 2.61
CA TYR A 88 -14.72 7.73 3.27
C TYR A 88 -15.67 8.46 2.31
N LEU A 89 -15.15 9.21 1.32
CA LEU A 89 -15.98 9.84 0.28
C LEU A 89 -16.41 8.83 -0.80
N TYR A 90 -15.63 7.78 -1.07
CA TYR A 90 -16.09 6.64 -1.86
C TYR A 90 -17.21 5.88 -1.14
N GLN A 91 -17.08 5.64 0.17
CA GLN A 91 -18.11 5.00 1.00
C GLN A 91 -19.39 5.85 1.15
N TYR A 92 -19.27 7.20 1.21
CA TYR A 92 -20.45 8.07 1.29
C TYR A 92 -21.12 8.38 -0.06
N SER A 93 -20.53 7.96 -1.18
CA SER A 93 -21.22 7.92 -2.47
C SER A 93 -22.02 6.65 -2.69
N SER A 94 -22.02 5.71 -1.73
CA SER A 94 -23.02 4.64 -1.65
C SER A 94 -24.35 5.27 -1.25
N SER A 95 -24.94 5.97 -2.23
CA SER A 95 -26.33 6.40 -2.24
C SER A 95 -27.18 5.27 -1.67
N ALA A 96 -28.05 5.60 -0.71
CA ALA A 96 -28.99 4.69 -0.05
C ALA A 96 -29.30 3.44 -0.89
N PRO A 97 -29.18 2.20 -0.33
CA PRO A 97 -29.18 0.98 -1.12
C PRO A 97 -30.39 1.00 -2.04
N SER A 98 -30.13 1.18 -3.33
CA SER A 98 -31.14 1.10 -4.36
C SER A 98 -31.44 -0.36 -4.63
N ASP A 99 -32.63 -0.62 -5.16
CA ASP A 99 -32.92 -1.93 -5.74
C ASP A 99 -31.84 -2.24 -6.79
N LEU A 100 -31.31 -3.47 -6.72
CA LEU A 100 -30.30 -3.94 -7.65
C LEU A 100 -31.02 -4.62 -8.82
N GLN A 101 -30.76 -4.12 -10.02
CA GLN A 101 -31.25 -4.75 -11.24
C GLN A 101 -30.26 -5.82 -11.69
N MET A 102 -30.67 -7.08 -11.66
CA MET A 102 -29.91 -8.18 -12.23
C MET A 102 -30.41 -8.50 -13.65
N ILE A 103 -29.52 -8.44 -14.63
CA ILE A 103 -29.78 -8.76 -16.04
C ILE A 103 -29.10 -10.09 -16.36
N LEU A 104 -29.90 -11.09 -16.71
CA LEU A 104 -29.41 -12.39 -17.18
C LEU A 104 -29.48 -12.43 -18.70
N VAL A 105 -28.36 -12.78 -19.35
CA VAL A 105 -28.26 -12.87 -20.81
C VAL A 105 -27.88 -14.29 -21.22
N THR A 106 -28.83 -15.00 -21.82
CA THR A 106 -28.65 -16.38 -22.30
C THR A 106 -28.91 -16.44 -23.81
N GLY A 107 -27.83 -16.51 -24.59
CA GLY A 107 -27.91 -16.42 -26.05
C GLY A 107 -28.53 -15.10 -26.50
N LYS A 108 -29.68 -15.15 -27.19
CA LYS A 108 -30.44 -13.95 -27.60
C LYS A 108 -31.45 -13.47 -26.55
N ASN A 109 -31.72 -14.29 -25.54
CA ASN A 109 -32.71 -13.98 -24.52
C ASN A 109 -32.10 -13.12 -23.41
N LYS A 110 -32.84 -12.09 -23.00
CA LYS A 110 -32.50 -11.23 -21.87
C LYS A 110 -33.65 -11.27 -20.88
N SER A 111 -33.36 -11.55 -19.62
CA SER A 111 -34.31 -11.42 -18.52
C SER A 111 -33.77 -10.47 -17.47
N THR A 112 -34.68 -9.78 -16.80
CA THR A 112 -34.36 -8.80 -15.78
C THR A 112 -35.05 -9.19 -14.50
N VAL A 113 -34.28 -9.25 -13.42
CA VAL A 113 -34.72 -9.57 -12.06
C VAL A 113 -34.42 -8.36 -11.20
N GLN A 114 -35.42 -7.89 -10.46
CA GLN A 114 -35.22 -6.83 -9.47
C GLN A 114 -34.98 -7.48 -8.11
N ILE A 115 -33.85 -7.14 -7.49
CA ILE A 115 -33.46 -7.59 -6.15
C ILE A 115 -33.73 -6.42 -5.20
N PRO A 116 -34.61 -6.58 -4.20
CA PRO A 116 -34.91 -5.53 -3.23
C PRO A 116 -33.65 -5.03 -2.53
N ALA A 117 -33.56 -3.73 -2.28
CA ALA A 117 -32.46 -3.08 -1.56
C ALA A 117 -32.01 -3.81 -0.28
N SER A 118 -32.96 -4.34 0.51
CA SER A 118 -32.68 -5.05 1.77
C SER A 118 -31.91 -6.37 1.60
N LEU A 119 -31.94 -6.95 0.40
CA LEU A 119 -31.28 -8.22 0.05
C LEU A 119 -30.15 -8.04 -0.94
N ALA A 120 -30.12 -6.91 -1.64
CA ALA A 120 -29.19 -6.66 -2.73
C ALA A 120 -27.73 -6.54 -2.28
N TRP A 121 -27.46 -6.24 -1.01
CA TRP A 121 -26.12 -5.86 -0.54
C TRP A 121 -25.70 -6.63 0.69
N SER A 122 -24.42 -7.01 0.71
CA SER A 122 -23.78 -7.49 1.94
C SER A 122 -23.28 -6.33 2.78
N GLU A 123 -23.70 -6.29 4.03
CA GLU A 123 -23.19 -5.34 5.03
C GLU A 123 -21.72 -5.62 5.38
N GLU A 124 -21.23 -6.85 5.16
CA GLU A 124 -19.89 -7.28 5.54
C GLU A 124 -18.85 -6.96 4.46
N THR A 125 -19.22 -7.11 3.18
CA THR A 125 -18.28 -6.99 2.05
C THR A 125 -18.56 -5.84 1.11
N ASP A 126 -19.70 -5.14 1.24
CA ASP A 126 -20.18 -4.11 0.32
C ASP A 126 -20.31 -4.61 -1.14
N LEU A 127 -20.34 -5.94 -1.32
CA LEU A 127 -20.57 -6.60 -2.60
C LEU A 127 -22.05 -6.97 -2.75
N PRO A 128 -22.57 -6.94 -4.00
CA PRO A 128 -23.95 -7.29 -4.23
C PRO A 128 -24.20 -8.79 -4.03
N TYR A 129 -25.41 -9.12 -3.60
CA TYR A 129 -25.98 -10.45 -3.76
C TYR A 129 -26.54 -10.62 -5.18
N PHE A 130 -26.56 -11.86 -5.65
CA PHE A 130 -27.27 -12.23 -6.87
C PHE A 130 -28.34 -13.28 -6.56
N ASP A 131 -29.39 -13.32 -7.39
CA ASP A 131 -30.46 -14.32 -7.28
C ASP A 131 -30.01 -15.63 -7.95
N MET A 132 -29.53 -16.58 -7.14
CA MET A 132 -29.07 -17.88 -7.59
C MET A 132 -30.21 -18.72 -8.18
N THR A 133 -31.44 -18.58 -7.66
CA THR A 133 -32.60 -19.27 -8.23
C THR A 133 -32.90 -18.79 -9.64
N ALA A 134 -32.77 -17.49 -9.92
CA ALA A 134 -32.94 -16.96 -11.27
C ALA A 134 -31.81 -17.40 -12.21
N VAL A 135 -30.56 -17.44 -11.73
CA VAL A 135 -29.42 -17.98 -12.49
C VAL A 135 -29.65 -19.46 -12.81
N ALA A 136 -30.05 -20.26 -11.82
CA ALA A 136 -30.37 -21.68 -11.97
C ALA A 136 -31.46 -21.92 -13.03
N ASN A 137 -32.55 -21.14 -12.98
CA ASN A 137 -33.61 -21.21 -14.00
C ASN A 137 -33.12 -20.84 -15.40
N SER A 138 -32.21 -19.86 -15.52
CA SER A 138 -31.64 -19.45 -16.81
C SER A 138 -30.60 -20.43 -17.37
N THR A 139 -30.03 -21.26 -16.50
CA THR A 139 -29.00 -22.25 -16.83
C THR A 139 -29.50 -23.69 -16.76
N GLU A 140 -30.82 -23.87 -16.61
CA GLU A 140 -31.52 -25.15 -16.59
C GLU A 140 -31.04 -26.11 -15.48
N LEU A 141 -30.58 -25.57 -14.35
CA LEU A 141 -30.20 -26.38 -13.18
C LEU A 141 -31.44 -26.98 -12.52
N GLN A 142 -31.35 -28.26 -12.16
CA GLN A 142 -32.35 -28.91 -11.34
C GLN A 142 -32.24 -28.40 -9.90
N THR A 143 -33.36 -27.95 -9.34
CA THR A 143 -33.43 -27.38 -7.99
C THR A 143 -34.23 -28.31 -7.09
N PHE A 144 -33.63 -28.73 -5.97
CA PHE A 144 -34.24 -29.59 -4.96
C PHE A 144 -34.11 -28.93 -3.59
N GLY A 145 -35.11 -29.08 -2.72
CA GLY A 145 -35.01 -28.59 -1.35
C GLY A 145 -36.27 -27.92 -0.84
N ASP A 146 -36.11 -27.14 0.22
CA ASP A 146 -37.15 -26.40 0.92
C ASP A 146 -36.74 -24.93 1.13
N GLU A 147 -37.52 -24.19 1.93
CA GLU A 147 -37.29 -22.77 2.19
C GLU A 147 -36.01 -22.48 2.99
N LYS A 148 -35.33 -23.50 3.53
CA LYS A 148 -34.14 -23.35 4.36
C LYS A 148 -32.90 -24.01 3.76
N ASN A 149 -33.09 -24.98 2.88
CA ASN A 149 -32.00 -25.78 2.31
C ASN A 149 -32.29 -26.04 0.85
N VAL A 150 -31.41 -25.59 -0.04
CA VAL A 150 -31.57 -25.78 -1.49
C VAL A 150 -30.31 -26.41 -2.07
N ARG A 151 -30.52 -27.40 -2.94
CA ARG A 151 -29.51 -28.06 -3.76
C ARG A 151 -29.79 -27.78 -5.24
N TYR A 152 -28.77 -27.29 -5.94
CA TYR A 152 -28.74 -27.18 -7.38
C TYR A 152 -27.92 -28.32 -7.96
N THR A 153 -28.41 -28.95 -9.03
CA THR A 153 -27.73 -30.05 -9.72
C THR A 153 -27.70 -29.76 -11.22
N ASN A 154 -26.55 -29.91 -11.86
CA ASN A 154 -26.45 -29.83 -13.32
C ASN A 154 -26.68 -31.20 -13.98
N ASP A 155 -26.61 -31.26 -15.30
CA ASP A 155 -26.75 -32.47 -16.11
C ASP A 155 -25.59 -33.47 -15.97
N THR A 156 -24.47 -33.04 -15.40
CA THR A 156 -23.29 -33.88 -15.11
C THR A 156 -23.23 -34.33 -13.65
N ASP A 157 -24.36 -34.27 -12.92
CA ASP A 157 -24.51 -34.62 -11.51
C ASP A 157 -23.62 -33.82 -10.53
N GLN A 158 -23.07 -32.68 -10.97
CA GLN A 158 -22.41 -31.73 -10.07
C GLN A 158 -23.46 -31.02 -9.22
N THR A 159 -23.16 -30.87 -7.94
CA THR A 159 -24.10 -30.35 -6.95
C THR A 159 -23.56 -29.15 -6.20
N ALA A 160 -24.43 -28.19 -5.94
CA ALA A 160 -24.18 -27.06 -5.05
C ALA A 160 -25.31 -26.97 -4.03
N PHE A 161 -24.98 -27.04 -2.74
CA PHE A 161 -25.94 -27.05 -1.64
C PHE A 161 -25.69 -25.88 -0.69
N PHE A 162 -26.77 -25.21 -0.32
CA PHE A 162 -26.76 -24.03 0.54
C PHE A 162 -27.86 -24.13 1.59
N GLU A 163 -27.57 -23.59 2.77
CA GLU A 163 -28.52 -23.46 3.88
C GLU A 163 -28.68 -21.99 4.26
N ASP A 164 -29.89 -21.61 4.66
CA ASP A 164 -30.22 -20.25 5.06
C ASP A 164 -29.42 -19.82 6.31
N GLY A 165 -28.84 -18.62 6.24
CA GLY A 165 -28.03 -18.04 7.32
C GLY A 165 -26.64 -18.64 7.48
N LYS A 166 -26.19 -19.55 6.59
CA LYS A 166 -24.83 -20.12 6.64
C LYS A 166 -23.87 -19.40 5.71
N THR A 167 -22.65 -19.18 6.19
CA THR A 167 -21.50 -18.68 5.42
C THR A 167 -20.69 -19.81 4.76
N VAL A 168 -21.27 -21.01 4.68
CA VAL A 168 -20.61 -22.20 4.11
C VAL A 168 -21.60 -22.87 3.15
N GLY A 169 -21.14 -23.15 1.94
CA GLY A 169 -21.83 -23.99 0.98
C GLY A 169 -21.15 -25.36 0.84
N VAL A 170 -21.83 -26.31 0.19
CA VAL A 170 -21.26 -27.62 -0.15
C VAL A 170 -21.28 -27.78 -1.67
N LEU A 171 -20.10 -27.87 -2.29
CA LEU A 171 -19.93 -28.08 -3.73
C LEU A 171 -19.34 -29.46 -3.98
N ASN A 172 -20.06 -30.32 -4.70
CA ASN A 172 -19.65 -31.69 -5.00
C ASN A 172 -19.21 -32.49 -3.75
N GLY A 173 -19.84 -32.22 -2.60
CA GLY A 173 -19.51 -32.84 -1.31
C GLY A 173 -18.40 -32.16 -0.51
N GLU A 174 -17.70 -31.16 -1.06
CA GLU A 174 -16.68 -30.37 -0.34
C GLU A 174 -17.29 -29.07 0.24
N TYR A 175 -16.88 -28.71 1.45
CA TYR A 175 -17.28 -27.43 2.06
C TYR A 175 -16.50 -26.27 1.45
N VAL A 176 -17.21 -25.19 1.09
CA VAL A 176 -16.63 -23.95 0.60
C VAL A 176 -17.10 -22.76 1.43
N ALA A 177 -16.19 -21.83 1.71
CA ALA A 177 -16.53 -20.60 2.42
C ALA A 177 -17.19 -19.60 1.46
N LEU A 178 -18.19 -18.89 1.99
CA LEU A 178 -18.82 -17.73 1.38
C LEU A 178 -18.40 -16.49 2.17
N SER A 179 -18.11 -15.38 1.50
CA SER A 179 -17.82 -14.10 2.17
C SER A 179 -18.94 -13.59 3.08
N SER A 180 -20.19 -13.96 2.80
CA SER A 180 -21.35 -13.63 3.64
C SER A 180 -22.40 -14.74 3.60
N ALA A 181 -23.31 -14.74 4.57
CA ALA A 181 -24.32 -15.78 4.72
C ALA A 181 -25.27 -15.87 3.51
N ALA A 182 -25.59 -17.08 3.07
CA ALA A 182 -26.67 -17.31 2.11
C ALA A 182 -28.00 -16.83 2.69
N ARG A 183 -28.81 -16.13 1.89
CA ARG A 183 -30.09 -15.55 2.32
C ARG A 183 -31.23 -16.15 1.52
N PHE A 184 -32.24 -16.66 2.22
CA PHE A 184 -33.42 -17.24 1.61
C PHE A 184 -34.61 -16.30 1.83
N TYR A 185 -35.24 -15.86 0.75
CA TYR A 185 -36.38 -14.95 0.84
C TYR A 185 -37.37 -15.20 -0.30
N ASN A 186 -38.66 -15.35 0.05
CA ASN A 186 -39.75 -15.62 -0.91
C ASN A 186 -39.44 -16.77 -1.88
N GLY A 187 -38.87 -17.88 -1.38
CA GLY A 187 -38.52 -19.06 -2.19
C GLY A 187 -37.34 -18.86 -3.15
N ARG A 188 -36.58 -17.77 -2.99
CA ARG A 188 -35.38 -17.47 -3.77
C ARG A 188 -34.15 -17.51 -2.89
N VAL A 189 -33.05 -17.97 -3.47
CA VAL A 189 -31.75 -18.04 -2.81
C VAL A 189 -30.87 -16.92 -3.33
N TYR A 190 -30.37 -16.12 -2.40
CA TYR A 190 -29.46 -15.03 -2.67
C TYR A 190 -28.08 -15.38 -2.13
N LEU A 191 -27.07 -15.32 -2.98
CA LEU A 191 -25.68 -15.61 -2.64
C LEU A 191 -24.77 -14.40 -2.90
N PRO A 192 -23.64 -14.26 -2.17
CA PRO A 192 -22.65 -13.22 -2.45
C PRO A 192 -22.08 -13.38 -3.87
N LEU A 193 -21.90 -12.27 -4.61
CA LEU A 193 -21.41 -12.29 -5.99
C LEU A 193 -20.08 -13.04 -6.17
N GLU A 194 -19.22 -13.00 -5.15
CA GLU A 194 -17.95 -13.74 -5.08
C GLU A 194 -18.13 -15.22 -5.48
N PHE A 195 -19.24 -15.84 -5.06
CA PHE A 195 -19.50 -17.24 -5.34
C PHE A 195 -19.43 -17.56 -6.84
N LEU A 196 -20.04 -16.71 -7.69
CA LEU A 196 -19.98 -16.91 -9.13
C LEU A 196 -18.56 -16.70 -9.66
N THR A 197 -17.85 -15.70 -9.15
CA THR A 197 -16.49 -15.41 -9.63
C THR A 197 -15.47 -16.49 -9.27
N LEU A 198 -15.62 -17.15 -8.11
CA LEU A 198 -14.64 -18.12 -7.61
C LEU A 198 -14.97 -19.56 -7.97
N TYR A 199 -16.25 -19.94 -7.92
CA TYR A 199 -16.66 -21.34 -7.97
C TYR A 199 -17.43 -21.71 -9.23
N THR A 200 -17.70 -20.76 -10.12
CA THR A 200 -18.38 -21.04 -11.39
C THR A 200 -17.53 -20.59 -12.56
N SER A 201 -17.60 -21.33 -13.66
CA SER A 201 -16.97 -20.95 -14.92
C SER A 201 -17.97 -21.03 -16.07
N GLY A 202 -17.64 -20.44 -17.23
CA GLY A 202 -18.55 -20.30 -18.36
C GLY A 202 -19.55 -19.14 -18.23
N LEU A 203 -19.36 -18.25 -17.25
CA LEU A 203 -20.14 -17.04 -17.06
C LEU A 203 -19.24 -15.80 -17.14
N ASN A 204 -19.70 -14.80 -17.88
CA ASN A 204 -19.18 -13.45 -17.91
C ASN A 204 -20.04 -12.57 -16.99
N ILE A 205 -19.42 -12.05 -15.95
CA ILE A 205 -20.05 -11.26 -14.89
C ILE A 205 -19.57 -9.82 -15.03
N GLY A 206 -20.50 -8.88 -15.11
CA GLY A 206 -20.22 -7.45 -15.16
C GLY A 206 -21.10 -6.70 -14.19
N TYR A 207 -20.51 -5.91 -13.31
CA TYR A 207 -21.24 -5.11 -12.33
C TYR A 207 -20.99 -3.62 -12.57
N SER A 208 -22.05 -2.83 -12.67
CA SER A 208 -22.02 -1.38 -12.86
C SER A 208 -22.64 -0.68 -11.65
N PRO A 209 -21.81 -0.15 -10.73
CA PRO A 209 -22.28 0.53 -9.53
C PRO A 209 -23.15 1.75 -9.84
N GLU A 210 -22.74 2.57 -10.82
CA GLU A 210 -23.45 3.78 -11.25
C GLU A 210 -24.90 3.53 -11.69
N LYS A 211 -25.16 2.35 -12.25
CA LYS A 211 -26.47 1.94 -12.76
C LYS A 211 -27.18 0.97 -11.84
N SER A 212 -26.58 0.62 -10.70
CA SER A 212 -27.03 -0.47 -9.81
C SER A 212 -27.43 -1.72 -10.62
N THR A 213 -26.59 -2.11 -11.56
CA THR A 213 -26.90 -3.18 -12.53
C THR A 213 -25.86 -4.28 -12.47
N LEU A 214 -26.28 -5.51 -12.16
CA LEU A 214 -25.48 -6.73 -12.26
C LEU A 214 -25.86 -7.47 -13.55
N THR A 215 -24.91 -7.67 -14.46
CA THR A 215 -25.11 -8.43 -15.70
C THR A 215 -24.39 -9.77 -15.61
N ILE A 216 -25.12 -10.86 -15.80
CA ILE A 216 -24.57 -12.21 -15.88
C ILE A 216 -24.89 -12.75 -17.26
N SER A 217 -23.87 -13.17 -18.00
CA SER A 217 -24.01 -13.68 -19.36
C SER A 217 -23.19 -14.95 -19.56
N LYS A 218 -23.62 -15.83 -20.47
CA LYS A 218 -22.90 -17.07 -20.75
C LYS A 218 -21.73 -16.83 -21.70
N THR A 219 -20.55 -17.37 -21.40
CA THR A 219 -19.38 -17.29 -22.31
C THR A 219 -19.62 -18.22 -23.50
N GLN A 220 -19.61 -17.68 -24.73
CA GLN A 220 -19.73 -18.49 -25.95
C GLN A 220 -18.35 -18.95 -26.40
N ASP A 221 -18.09 -20.25 -26.41
CA ASP A 221 -17.09 -20.85 -27.29
C ASP A 221 -17.69 -22.04 -28.06
N SER A 222 -17.80 -21.82 -29.37
CA SER A 222 -17.69 -22.71 -30.54
C SER A 222 -18.47 -24.05 -30.67
N GLU A 223 -19.27 -24.10 -31.74
CA GLU A 223 -19.63 -25.24 -32.62
C GLU A 223 -20.86 -26.15 -32.33
N GLN A 224 -21.84 -25.99 -33.25
CA GLN A 224 -22.90 -26.90 -33.70
C GLN A 224 -23.70 -27.71 -32.65
N SER A 225 -24.71 -27.05 -32.08
CA SER A 225 -25.96 -27.71 -31.70
C SER A 225 -26.59 -28.37 -32.94
N THR A 226 -26.74 -29.69 -32.91
CA THR A 226 -27.63 -30.43 -33.83
C THR A 226 -28.81 -30.97 -33.05
N LYS A 227 -29.94 -31.22 -33.73
CA LYS A 227 -31.20 -31.68 -33.13
C LYS A 227 -31.07 -32.91 -32.22
N ASP A 228 -30.01 -33.71 -32.40
CA ASP A 228 -29.78 -34.97 -31.68
C ASP A 228 -28.74 -34.84 -30.55
N HIS A 229 -27.97 -33.75 -30.49
CA HIS A 229 -27.00 -33.47 -29.42
C HIS A 229 -26.97 -31.96 -29.09
N PRO A 230 -27.89 -31.49 -28.24
CA PRO A 230 -27.80 -30.15 -27.70
C PRO A 230 -26.60 -30.05 -26.75
N VAL A 231 -25.67 -29.13 -27.04
CA VAL A 231 -24.54 -28.81 -26.16
C VAL A 231 -25.05 -27.91 -25.04
N TYR A 232 -25.18 -28.48 -23.83
CA TYR A 232 -25.59 -27.78 -22.62
C TYR A 232 -24.36 -27.47 -21.76
N ASN A 233 -23.91 -26.21 -21.74
CA ASN A 233 -22.87 -25.78 -20.78
C ASN A 233 -23.52 -25.15 -19.54
N GLY A 234 -23.92 -25.96 -18.55
CA GLY A 234 -24.38 -25.52 -17.23
C GLY A 234 -23.39 -25.95 -16.14
N LEU A 235 -23.03 -25.02 -15.24
CA LEU A 235 -22.02 -25.14 -14.15
C LEU A 235 -20.80 -26.03 -14.46
N SER A 236 -19.67 -25.44 -14.86
CA SER A 236 -18.35 -26.07 -14.67
C SER A 236 -17.74 -25.56 -13.36
N ILE A 237 -17.98 -26.26 -12.26
CA ILE A 237 -17.44 -25.90 -10.94
C ILE A 237 -15.93 -26.11 -10.95
N THR A 238 -15.16 -25.02 -11.07
CA THR A 238 -13.70 -25.05 -10.98
C THR A 238 -13.26 -24.72 -9.56
N LYS A 239 -12.51 -25.64 -8.93
CA LYS A 239 -11.81 -25.39 -7.67
C LYS A 239 -10.66 -24.42 -7.94
N PHE A 240 -10.75 -23.17 -7.47
CA PHE A 240 -9.55 -22.36 -7.30
C PHE A 240 -8.85 -22.81 -6.02
N CYS A 241 -7.77 -23.57 -6.19
CA CYS A 241 -6.78 -23.70 -5.13
C CYS A 241 -6.02 -22.38 -5.11
N LEU A 242 -6.15 -21.58 -4.05
CA LEU A 242 -5.13 -20.57 -3.75
C LEU A 242 -3.85 -21.34 -3.49
N THR A 243 -2.96 -21.40 -4.48
CA THR A 243 -1.60 -21.86 -4.26
C THR A 243 -1.00 -20.85 -3.29
N GLU A 244 -0.88 -21.22 -2.01
CA GLU A 244 -0.02 -20.52 -1.08
C GLU A 244 1.32 -20.36 -1.77
N ALA A 245 1.73 -19.11 -1.97
CA ALA A 245 3.05 -18.78 -2.46
C ALA A 245 4.04 -19.51 -1.55
N ALA A 246 4.84 -20.39 -2.18
CA ALA A 246 5.88 -21.14 -1.51
C ALA A 246 6.65 -20.25 -0.54
N HIS A 247 6.59 -20.58 0.75
CA HIS A 247 7.56 -20.09 1.71
C HIS A 247 8.96 -20.44 1.17
N PRO A 248 9.88 -19.47 1.00
CA PRO A 248 11.26 -19.80 0.70
C PRO A 248 11.82 -20.56 1.91
N THR A 249 12.27 -21.77 1.62
CA THR A 249 13.06 -22.63 2.49
C THR A 249 14.20 -21.80 3.10
N VAL A 250 14.21 -21.70 4.42
CA VAL A 250 15.42 -21.35 5.16
C VAL A 250 16.27 -22.61 5.16
N GLU A 251 17.35 -22.61 4.38
CA GLU A 251 18.43 -23.58 4.54
C GLU A 251 19.25 -23.22 5.79
N ASP A 252 19.53 -24.25 6.59
CA ASP A 252 20.54 -24.25 7.66
C ASP A 252 21.98 -24.14 7.09
#